data_AF-A0A6L3ZXA5-F1
#
_entry.id   AF-A0A6L3ZXA5-F1
#
_cell.length_a   1.000
_cell.length_b   1.000
_cell.length_c   1.000
_cell.angle_alpha   90.00
_cell.angle_beta   90.00
_cell.angle_gamma   90.00
#
_symmetry.space_group_name_H-M   'P 1'
#
loop_
_entity.id
_entity.type
_entity.pdbx_description
1 polymer ?
#
loop_
_entity_poly.entity_id
_entity_poly.type
_entity_poly.pdbx_seq_one_letter_code
_entity_poly.pdbx_strand_id
1 'polypeptide(L)'
;MNEPIILLIIGIAIIIFLIMLFYPAKGIIAKVKKSKIASKKILIEDALKYLYNCEYHQIVCTLNGVAGNLSISADDATDIISKLESLGLVNAKKNELILTPDGRSYALRVIRVHRLWEKYLADETSVSENEWHLKAEEIEHTLTPEQANKLAAQIGNPVFDPHGDPIPSAKGDLPVRRGKLLTEMQAGEFANIIHIEDEPYAIYSQIIAEGLYAGMQIRMLLVTDKRIKFIANGEECVLSPLIAKNITVGIVKLEKQIGENFKTLSSLKVGEKGTILGIAKSLRGQQRRRLMDLGIVPGTKIEAELESLTSDPIAYRVRGTIVALRKQQTDRIFIKNSEVEN
;
A
#
# COMPACT_ATOMS: atom_id res chain seq x y z
N MET A 1 16.81 -19.07 -65.25
CA MET A 1 15.41 -18.57 -65.32
C MET A 1 14.82 -18.18 -63.97
N ASN A 2 15.60 -18.01 -62.88
CA ASN A 2 15.03 -17.78 -61.54
C ASN A 2 15.26 -16.37 -60.97
N GLU A 3 16.12 -15.55 -61.59
CA GLU A 3 16.41 -14.20 -61.11
C GLU A 3 15.20 -13.24 -60.99
N PRO A 4 14.27 -13.17 -61.96
CA PRO A 4 13.16 -12.23 -61.85
C PRO A 4 12.17 -12.61 -60.73
N ILE A 5 12.03 -13.90 -60.44
CA ILE A 5 11.15 -14.39 -59.36
C ILE A 5 11.77 -14.09 -57.99
N ILE A 6 13.09 -14.25 -57.84
CA ILE A 6 13.81 -13.93 -56.60
C ILE A 6 13.72 -12.42 -56.31
N LEU A 7 13.92 -11.57 -57.30
CA LEU A 7 13.78 -10.11 -57.17
C LEU A 7 12.35 -9.71 -56.79
N LEU A 8 11.34 -10.37 -57.34
CA LEU A 8 9.94 -10.14 -56.99
C LEU A 8 9.64 -10.51 -55.53
N ILE A 9 10.13 -11.67 -55.07
CA ILE A 9 9.95 -12.12 -53.68
C ILE A 9 10.64 -11.15 -52.71
N ILE A 10 11.85 -10.72 -53.01
CA ILE A 10 12.59 -9.72 -52.20
C ILE A 10 11.82 -8.40 -52.17
N GLY A 11 11.32 -7.93 -53.33
CA GLY A 11 10.51 -6.71 -53.41
C GLY A 11 9.24 -6.77 -52.56
N ILE A 12 8.51 -7.89 -52.61
CA ILE A 12 7.31 -8.12 -51.79
C ILE A 12 7.67 -8.16 -50.30
N ALA A 13 8.76 -8.83 -49.93
CA ALA A 13 9.23 -8.88 -48.54
C ALA A 13 9.60 -7.50 -48.00
N ILE A 14 10.28 -6.67 -48.80
CA ILE A 14 10.61 -5.27 -48.45
C ILE A 14 9.33 -4.45 -48.26
N ILE A 15 8.35 -4.59 -49.16
CA ILE A 15 7.07 -3.88 -49.05
C ILE A 15 6.33 -4.30 -47.77
N ILE A 16 6.24 -5.60 -47.48
CA ILE A 16 5.62 -6.10 -46.24
C ILE A 16 6.36 -5.58 -45.00
N PHE A 17 7.69 -5.54 -45.04
CA PHE A 17 8.51 -5.01 -43.96
C PHE A 17 8.27 -3.51 -43.74
N LEU A 18 8.25 -2.71 -44.81
CA LEU A 18 7.94 -1.28 -44.74
C LEU A 18 6.51 -1.03 -44.23
N ILE A 19 5.54 -1.83 -44.68
CA ILE A 19 4.18 -1.79 -44.15
C ILE A 19 4.19 -2.10 -42.65
N MET A 20 4.85 -3.17 -42.18
CA MET A 20 4.96 -3.46 -40.75
C MET A 20 5.65 -2.34 -39.93
N LEU A 21 6.65 -1.68 -40.51
CA LEU A 21 7.42 -0.64 -39.84
C LEU A 21 6.60 0.67 -39.71
N PHE A 22 5.90 1.06 -40.79
CA PHE A 22 5.23 2.36 -40.93
C PHE A 22 3.69 2.30 -40.87
N TYR A 23 3.08 1.13 -40.64
CA TYR A 23 1.62 1.01 -40.58
C TYR A 23 1.03 2.01 -39.57
N PRO A 24 0.04 2.82 -39.96
CA PRO A 24 -0.53 3.82 -39.06
C PRO A 24 -1.11 3.16 -37.81
N ALA A 25 -0.83 3.76 -36.64
CA ALA A 25 -1.25 3.33 -35.30
C ALA A 25 -0.76 1.96 -34.77
N LYS A 26 -0.37 1.01 -35.64
CA LYS A 26 0.03 -0.35 -35.22
C LYS A 26 1.46 -0.76 -35.63
N GLY A 27 2.11 0.02 -36.50
CA GLY A 27 3.47 -0.23 -36.94
C GLY A 27 4.49 -0.09 -35.81
N ILE A 28 5.67 -0.67 -36.01
CA ILE A 28 6.74 -0.69 -34.99
C ILE A 28 7.12 0.74 -34.57
N ILE A 29 7.27 1.66 -35.52
CA ILE A 29 7.62 3.06 -35.21
C ILE A 29 6.51 3.74 -34.41
N ALA A 30 5.24 3.50 -34.73
CA ALA A 30 4.10 4.04 -33.99
C ALA A 30 4.06 3.50 -32.55
N LYS A 31 4.35 2.20 -32.34
CA LYS A 31 4.46 1.59 -31.01
C LYS A 31 5.62 2.17 -30.20
N VAL A 32 6.80 2.29 -30.80
CA VAL A 32 7.98 2.89 -30.15
C VAL A 32 7.72 4.35 -29.77
N LYS A 33 7.12 5.14 -30.67
CA LYS A 33 6.76 6.53 -30.40
C LYS A 33 5.72 6.63 -29.27
N LYS A 34 4.69 5.78 -29.28
CA LYS A 34 3.66 5.73 -28.23
C LYS A 34 4.26 5.32 -26.88
N SER A 35 5.16 4.36 -26.86
CA SER A 35 5.90 3.93 -25.66
C SER A 35 6.78 5.06 -25.13
N LYS A 36 7.56 5.75 -25.97
CA LYS A 36 8.38 6.90 -25.54
C LYS A 36 7.54 8.05 -24.97
N ILE A 37 6.39 8.37 -25.59
CA ILE A 37 5.48 9.41 -25.07
C ILE A 37 4.90 8.99 -23.73
N ALA A 38 4.47 7.72 -23.59
CA ALA A 38 3.98 7.18 -22.33
C ALA A 38 5.05 7.27 -21.23
N SER A 39 6.29 6.87 -21.53
CA SER A 39 7.43 6.99 -20.60
C SER A 39 7.71 8.44 -20.20
N LYS A 40 7.62 9.41 -21.12
CA LYS A 40 7.82 10.83 -20.78
C LYS A 40 6.71 11.39 -19.89
N LYS A 41 5.46 10.97 -20.09
CA LYS A 41 4.34 11.35 -19.21
C LYS A 41 4.57 10.83 -17.79
N ILE A 42 4.95 9.56 -17.65
CA ILE A 42 5.24 8.92 -16.36
C ILE A 42 6.31 9.73 -15.60
N LEU A 43 7.45 10.01 -16.25
CA LEU A 43 8.53 10.81 -15.63
C LEU A 43 8.08 12.22 -15.19
N ILE A 44 7.18 12.87 -15.94
CA ILE A 44 6.63 14.18 -15.56
C ILE A 44 5.76 14.04 -14.30
N GLU A 45 4.92 13.01 -14.23
CA GLU A 45 4.04 12.75 -13.09
C GLU A 45 4.83 12.33 -11.85
N ASP A 46 5.87 11.51 -12.01
CA ASP A 46 6.79 11.11 -10.92
C ASP A 46 7.60 12.30 -10.40
N ALA A 47 8.08 13.17 -11.28
CA ALA A 47 8.74 14.41 -10.87
C ALA A 47 7.79 15.30 -10.06
N LEU A 48 6.53 15.44 -10.47
CA LEU A 48 5.53 16.19 -9.72
C LEU A 48 5.24 15.57 -8.34
N LYS A 49 5.10 14.24 -8.26
CA LYS A 49 4.96 13.51 -6.98
C LYS A 49 6.15 13.78 -6.06
N TYR A 50 7.37 13.68 -6.58
CA TYR A 50 8.59 13.92 -5.80
C TYR A 50 8.68 15.37 -5.31
N LEU A 51 8.43 16.35 -6.18
CA LEU A 51 8.44 17.77 -5.80
C LEU A 51 7.38 18.07 -4.72
N TYR A 52 6.20 17.45 -4.83
CA TYR A 52 5.18 17.56 -3.80
C TYR A 52 5.63 16.94 -2.48
N ASN A 53 6.33 15.80 -2.54
CA ASN A 53 6.86 15.14 -1.35
C ASN A 53 7.84 16.05 -0.59
N CYS A 54 8.81 16.67 -1.28
CA CYS A 54 9.70 17.61 -0.60
C CYS A 54 9.00 18.92 -0.16
N GLU A 55 7.98 19.42 -0.87
CA GLU A 55 7.10 20.49 -0.34
C GLU A 55 6.42 20.07 0.98
N TYR A 56 5.84 18.86 1.02
CA TYR A 56 5.09 18.34 2.16
C TYR A 56 5.98 18.17 3.40
N HIS A 57 7.21 17.69 3.22
CA HIS A 57 8.20 17.56 4.30
C HIS A 57 9.00 18.84 4.57
N GLN A 58 8.71 19.95 3.89
CA GLN A 58 9.43 21.22 4.03
C GLN A 58 10.94 21.10 3.75
N ILE A 59 11.29 20.27 2.77
CA ILE A 59 12.66 20.03 2.29
C ILE A 59 12.87 20.80 0.97
N VAL A 60 14.06 21.36 0.78
CA VAL A 60 14.42 22.04 -0.46
C VAL A 60 14.54 21.02 -1.59
N CYS A 61 13.68 21.12 -2.61
CA CYS A 61 13.75 20.29 -3.80
C CYS A 61 14.81 20.82 -4.78
N THR A 62 15.69 19.94 -5.27
CA THR A 62 16.77 20.29 -6.20
C THR A 62 16.73 19.43 -7.46
N LEU A 63 17.38 19.87 -8.54
CA LEU A 63 17.51 19.10 -9.78
C LEU A 63 18.18 17.74 -9.54
N ASN A 64 19.23 17.70 -8.73
CA ASN A 64 19.92 16.45 -8.37
C ASN A 64 19.01 15.52 -7.57
N GLY A 65 18.14 16.07 -6.72
CA GLY A 65 17.12 15.30 -6.01
C GLY A 65 16.13 14.64 -6.97
N VAL A 66 15.64 15.37 -7.98
CA VAL A 66 14.77 14.82 -9.02
C VAL A 66 15.48 13.74 -9.82
N ALA A 67 16.70 13.99 -10.29
CA ALA A 67 17.49 13.01 -11.05
C ALA A 67 17.71 11.72 -10.25
N GLY A 68 18.07 11.84 -8.96
CA GLY A 68 18.27 10.71 -8.06
C GLY A 68 16.99 9.93 -7.80
N ASN A 69 15.88 10.60 -7.51
CA ASN A 69 14.60 9.95 -7.22
C ASN A 69 14.03 9.20 -8.43
N LEU A 70 14.17 9.78 -9.63
CA LEU A 70 13.69 9.16 -10.88
C LEU A 70 14.70 8.17 -11.48
N SER A 71 15.90 8.05 -10.90
CA SER A 71 17.01 7.24 -11.43
C SER A 71 17.36 7.57 -12.89
N ILE A 72 17.41 8.85 -13.23
CA ILE A 72 17.71 9.37 -14.59
C ILE A 72 18.97 10.24 -14.59
N SER A 73 19.48 10.55 -15.78
CA SER A 73 20.62 11.46 -15.92
C SER A 73 20.25 12.90 -15.53
N ALA A 74 21.24 13.72 -15.16
CA ALA A 74 21.02 15.14 -14.86
C ALA A 74 20.49 15.91 -16.07
N ASP A 75 20.89 15.52 -17.28
CA ASP A 75 20.42 16.11 -18.54
C ASP A 75 18.94 15.77 -18.76
N ASP A 76 18.54 14.51 -18.59
CA ASP A 76 17.14 14.09 -18.68
C ASP A 76 16.26 14.79 -17.63
N ALA A 77 16.77 14.93 -16.40
CA ALA A 77 16.08 15.68 -15.35
C ALA A 77 15.89 17.15 -15.75
N THR A 78 16.91 17.77 -16.35
CA THR A 78 16.83 19.16 -16.86
C THR A 78 15.76 19.30 -17.94
N ASP A 79 15.67 18.33 -18.85
CA ASP A 79 14.64 18.29 -19.89
C ASP A 79 13.22 18.16 -19.30
N ILE A 80 13.04 17.34 -18.26
CA ILE A 80 11.77 17.18 -17.56
C ILE A 80 11.38 18.46 -16.82
N ILE A 81 12.31 19.08 -16.08
CA ILE A 81 12.06 20.34 -15.37
C ILE A 81 11.73 21.47 -16.35
N SER A 82 12.52 21.63 -17.41
CA SER A 82 12.25 22.62 -18.46
C SER A 82 10.86 22.42 -19.08
N LYS A 83 10.44 21.16 -19.23
CA LYS A 83 9.09 20.84 -19.71
C LYS A 83 8.02 21.24 -18.71
N LEU A 84 8.20 20.94 -17.41
CA LEU A 84 7.29 21.34 -16.34
C LEU A 84 7.14 22.87 -16.23
N GLU A 85 8.24 23.62 -16.37
CA GLU A 85 8.23 25.08 -16.40
C GLU A 85 7.46 25.61 -17.63
N SER A 86 7.68 25.02 -18.81
CA SER A 86 6.94 25.41 -20.03
C SER A 86 5.43 25.16 -19.93
N LEU A 87 5.02 24.21 -19.07
CA LEU A 87 3.63 23.91 -18.77
C LEU A 87 3.06 24.77 -17.64
N GLY A 88 3.88 25.64 -17.03
CA GLY A 88 3.49 26.47 -15.89
C GLY A 88 3.28 25.68 -14.61
N LEU A 89 3.83 24.46 -14.49
CA LEU A 89 3.62 23.58 -13.33
C LEU A 89 4.69 23.77 -12.25
N VAL A 90 5.90 24.17 -12.62
CA VAL A 90 7.04 24.41 -11.72
C VAL A 90 7.65 25.78 -12.00
N ASN A 91 8.21 26.40 -10.97
CA ASN A 91 9.10 27.55 -11.08
C ASN A 91 10.48 27.16 -10.54
N ALA A 92 11.52 27.19 -11.38
CA ALA A 92 12.89 27.07 -10.92
C ALA A 92 13.40 28.43 -10.42
N LYS A 93 13.85 28.48 -9.16
CA LYS A 93 14.48 29.67 -8.57
C LYS A 93 15.88 29.32 -8.08
N LYS A 94 16.91 29.84 -8.76
CA LYS A 94 18.33 29.55 -8.45
C LYS A 94 18.62 28.05 -8.44
N ASN A 95 18.55 27.41 -7.27
CA ASN A 95 18.84 26.00 -7.04
C ASN A 95 17.68 25.25 -6.35
N GLU A 96 16.49 25.87 -6.34
CA GLU A 96 15.28 25.35 -5.74
C GLU A 96 14.18 25.21 -6.80
N LEU A 97 13.45 24.10 -6.74
CA LEU A 97 12.30 23.83 -7.58
C LEU A 97 11.02 23.95 -6.76
N ILE A 98 10.11 24.84 -7.17
CA ILE A 98 8.89 25.13 -6.43
C ILE A 98 7.68 24.82 -7.30
N LEU A 99 6.73 24.05 -6.77
CA LEU A 99 5.45 23.80 -7.45
C LEU A 99 4.64 25.09 -7.54
N THR A 100 4.04 25.31 -8.70
CA THR A 100 2.94 26.28 -8.83
C THR A 100 1.65 25.68 -8.23
N PRO A 101 0.59 26.49 -8.01
CA PRO A 101 -0.71 25.96 -7.62
C PRO A 101 -1.24 24.86 -8.57
N ASP A 102 -1.04 25.01 -9.88
CA ASP A 102 -1.46 24.04 -10.88
C ASP A 102 -0.60 22.76 -10.82
N GLY A 103 0.71 22.90 -10.65
CA GLY A 103 1.62 21.77 -10.43
C GLY A 103 1.28 20.98 -9.17
N ARG A 104 0.97 21.69 -8.07
CA ARG A 104 0.52 21.08 -6.82
C ARG A 104 -0.80 20.34 -6.99
N SER A 105 -1.77 20.95 -7.66
CA SER A 105 -3.05 20.30 -7.98
C SER A 105 -2.86 19.04 -8.82
N TYR A 106 -1.95 19.08 -9.81
CA TYR A 106 -1.61 17.91 -10.61
C TYR A 106 -0.98 16.82 -9.74
N ALA A 107 0.08 17.14 -8.98
CA ALA A 107 0.77 16.17 -8.13
C ALA A 107 -0.20 15.44 -7.18
N LEU A 108 -1.06 16.20 -6.49
CA LEU A 108 -2.08 15.67 -5.59
C LEU A 108 -3.09 14.75 -6.29
N ARG A 109 -3.40 14.99 -7.57
CA ARG A 109 -4.26 14.11 -8.35
C ARG A 109 -3.59 12.76 -8.60
N VAL A 110 -2.31 12.75 -8.97
CA VAL A 110 -1.57 11.50 -9.20
C VAL A 110 -1.45 10.72 -7.88
N ILE A 111 -1.07 11.40 -6.79
CA ILE A 111 -1.00 10.81 -5.44
C ILE A 111 -2.36 10.23 -5.02
N ARG A 112 -3.47 10.95 -5.28
CA ARG A 112 -4.82 10.45 -4.99
C ARG A 112 -5.12 9.16 -5.75
N VAL A 113 -4.76 9.07 -7.03
CA VAL A 113 -4.98 7.85 -7.82
C VAL A 113 -4.17 6.69 -7.24
N HIS A 114 -2.88 6.90 -6.98
CA HIS A 114 -1.99 5.90 -6.39
C HIS A 114 -2.60 5.33 -5.11
N ARG A 115 -2.87 6.20 -4.13
CA ARG A 115 -3.38 5.82 -2.80
C ARG A 115 -4.77 5.17 -2.83
N LEU A 116 -5.63 5.56 -3.78
CA LEU A 116 -6.93 4.90 -3.97
C LEU A 116 -6.79 3.49 -4.55
N TRP A 117 -5.86 3.28 -5.48
CA TRP A 117 -5.59 1.96 -6.05
C TRP A 117 -4.99 1.03 -5.03
N GLU A 118 -4.01 1.55 -4.31
CA GLU A 118 -3.43 0.92 -3.15
C GLU A 118 -4.50 0.46 -2.15
N LYS A 119 -5.40 1.36 -1.78
CA LYS A 119 -6.53 1.07 -0.89
C LYS A 119 -7.46 0.01 -1.46
N TYR A 120 -7.79 0.08 -2.74
CA TYR A 120 -8.61 -0.91 -3.42
C TYR A 120 -7.94 -2.30 -3.43
N LEU A 121 -6.67 -2.38 -3.79
CA LEU A 121 -5.92 -3.64 -3.83
C LEU A 121 -5.85 -4.26 -2.44
N ALA A 122 -5.57 -3.47 -1.41
CA ALA A 122 -5.50 -3.98 -0.04
C ALA A 122 -6.85 -4.44 0.54
N ASP A 123 -7.96 -3.73 0.24
CA ASP A 123 -9.26 -4.00 0.86
C ASP A 123 -10.13 -5.00 0.05
N GLU A 124 -10.04 -4.97 -1.28
CA GLU A 124 -10.94 -5.73 -2.18
C GLU A 124 -10.25 -6.90 -2.89
N THR A 125 -8.94 -7.08 -2.72
CA THR A 125 -8.21 -8.20 -3.32
C THR A 125 -7.41 -8.99 -2.27
N SER A 126 -6.76 -10.07 -2.71
CA SER A 126 -5.85 -10.88 -1.88
C SER A 126 -4.38 -10.55 -2.14
N VAL A 127 -4.09 -9.41 -2.78
CA VAL A 127 -2.73 -8.94 -3.02
C VAL A 127 -2.05 -8.65 -1.68
N SER A 128 -0.82 -9.12 -1.53
CA SER A 128 -0.06 -9.00 -0.28
C SER A 128 0.43 -7.57 -0.06
N GLU A 129 0.80 -7.26 1.19
CA GLU A 129 1.30 -5.96 1.66
C GLU A 129 2.61 -5.50 0.97
N ASN A 130 3.27 -6.38 0.20
CA ASN A 130 4.48 -6.05 -0.57
C ASN A 130 4.21 -5.83 -2.07
N GLU A 131 3.05 -6.23 -2.58
CA GLU A 131 2.75 -6.23 -4.01
C GLU A 131 1.81 -5.11 -4.46
N TRP A 132 0.89 -4.69 -3.61
CA TRP A 132 -0.11 -3.67 -3.92
C TRP A 132 0.51 -2.32 -4.29
N HIS A 133 1.61 -1.92 -3.66
CA HIS A 133 2.36 -0.72 -3.99
C HIS A 133 2.87 -0.75 -5.46
N LEU A 134 3.62 -1.80 -5.81
CA LEU A 134 4.13 -2.01 -7.19
C LEU A 134 3.00 -2.01 -8.23
N LYS A 135 1.88 -2.68 -7.92
CA LYS A 135 0.71 -2.73 -8.80
C LYS A 135 0.00 -1.39 -8.93
N ALA A 136 -0.01 -0.56 -7.87
CA ALA A 136 -0.60 0.77 -7.92
C ALA A 136 0.23 1.73 -8.78
N GLU A 137 1.57 1.64 -8.69
CA GLU A 137 2.51 2.41 -9.52
C GLU A 137 2.32 2.17 -11.03
N GLU A 138 2.06 0.93 -11.45
CA GLU A 138 1.79 0.60 -12.86
C GLU A 138 0.51 1.29 -13.42
N ILE A 139 -0.46 1.56 -12.54
CA ILE A 139 -1.81 1.96 -12.92
C ILE A 139 -2.04 3.47 -12.75
N GLU A 140 -1.36 4.12 -11.81
CA GLU A 140 -1.65 5.51 -11.40
C GLU A 140 -1.64 6.53 -12.55
N HIS A 141 -0.79 6.32 -13.55
CA HIS A 141 -0.61 7.22 -14.70
C HIS A 141 -1.69 7.07 -15.79
N THR A 142 -2.60 6.10 -15.62
CA THR A 142 -3.58 5.73 -16.66
C THR A 142 -5.00 6.23 -16.37
N LEU A 143 -5.34 6.53 -15.11
CA LEU A 143 -6.71 6.90 -14.74
C LEU A 143 -7.01 8.38 -14.93
N THR A 144 -8.25 8.66 -15.36
CA THR A 144 -8.82 10.00 -15.33
C THR A 144 -9.35 10.36 -13.93
N PRO A 145 -9.52 11.66 -13.61
CA PRO A 145 -10.13 12.09 -12.36
C PRO A 145 -11.52 11.47 -12.09
N GLU A 146 -12.34 11.31 -13.13
CA GLU A 146 -13.67 10.71 -13.01
C GLU A 146 -13.60 9.24 -12.63
N GLN A 147 -12.65 8.49 -13.23
CA GLN A 147 -12.41 7.10 -12.88
C GLN A 147 -11.91 6.97 -11.43
N ALA A 148 -11.02 7.87 -11.00
CA ALA A 148 -10.56 7.94 -9.62
C ALA A 148 -11.70 8.22 -8.63
N ASN A 149 -12.61 9.13 -8.96
CA ASN A 149 -13.79 9.43 -8.14
C ASN A 149 -14.76 8.26 -8.07
N LYS A 150 -14.94 7.53 -9.18
CA LYS A 150 -15.75 6.30 -9.19
C LYS A 150 -15.13 5.22 -8.31
N LEU A 151 -13.81 5.02 -8.40
CA LEU A 151 -13.08 4.08 -7.55
C LEU A 151 -13.23 4.45 -6.07
N ALA A 152 -13.00 5.73 -5.71
CA ALA A 152 -13.17 6.22 -4.35
C ALA A 152 -14.58 5.94 -3.82
N ALA A 153 -15.63 6.20 -4.60
CA ALA A 153 -16.99 5.92 -4.20
C ALA A 153 -17.25 4.41 -4.00
N GLN A 154 -16.69 3.55 -4.85
CA GLN A 154 -16.82 2.09 -4.75
C GLN A 154 -16.21 1.53 -3.45
N ILE A 155 -15.08 2.07 -3.00
CA ILE A 155 -14.39 1.63 -1.77
C ILE A 155 -14.79 2.45 -0.53
N GLY A 156 -15.90 3.21 -0.61
CA GLY A 156 -16.51 3.88 0.55
C GLY A 156 -15.93 5.25 0.91
N ASN A 157 -15.33 5.96 -0.05
CA ASN A 157 -14.69 7.28 0.11
C ASN A 157 -13.65 7.32 1.26
N PRO A 158 -12.62 6.46 1.21
CA PRO A 158 -11.58 6.41 2.23
C PRO A 158 -10.79 7.72 2.23
N VAL A 159 -10.44 8.16 3.44
CA VAL A 159 -9.62 9.36 3.68
C VAL A 159 -8.15 9.03 3.96
N PHE A 160 -7.85 7.74 4.18
CA PHE A 160 -6.49 7.23 4.35
C PHE A 160 -6.30 5.96 3.53
N ASP A 161 -5.10 5.76 3.02
CA ASP A 161 -4.69 4.54 2.36
C ASP A 161 -4.35 3.43 3.39
N PRO A 162 -3.91 2.24 2.97
CA PRO A 162 -3.62 1.16 3.89
C PRO A 162 -2.38 1.36 4.77
N HIS A 163 -1.40 2.17 4.33
CA HIS A 163 -0.24 2.61 5.11
C HIS A 163 -0.64 3.60 6.20
N GLY A 164 -1.69 4.38 5.93
CA GLY A 164 -2.23 5.42 6.79
C GLY A 164 -2.05 6.82 6.22
N ASP A 165 -1.57 6.97 4.98
CA ASP A 165 -1.39 8.24 4.32
C ASP A 165 -2.69 8.92 3.90
N PRO A 166 -2.76 10.26 4.07
CA PRO A 166 -3.94 11.01 3.72
C PRO A 166 -4.21 10.89 2.21
N ILE A 167 -5.41 10.44 1.85
CA ILE A 167 -5.85 10.43 0.45
C ILE A 167 -6.33 11.86 0.12
N PRO A 168 -5.67 12.59 -0.82
CA PRO A 168 -6.13 13.91 -1.22
C PRO A 168 -7.58 13.86 -1.69
N SER A 169 -8.39 14.88 -1.37
CA SER A 169 -9.76 15.03 -1.90
C SER A 169 -9.75 15.28 -3.41
N ALA A 170 -10.91 15.26 -4.07
CA ALA A 170 -11.01 15.66 -5.48
C ALA A 170 -10.56 17.11 -5.73
N LYS A 171 -10.56 17.95 -4.69
CA LYS A 171 -10.07 19.34 -4.72
C LYS A 171 -8.60 19.47 -4.29
N GLY A 172 -7.97 18.37 -3.84
CA GLY A 172 -6.60 18.37 -3.32
C GLY A 172 -6.49 18.63 -1.81
N ASP A 173 -7.59 18.64 -1.07
CA ASP A 173 -7.53 18.82 0.39
C ASP A 173 -6.99 17.56 1.07
N LEU A 174 -6.06 17.70 2.01
CA LEU A 174 -5.53 16.59 2.80
C LEU A 174 -6.10 16.60 4.21
N PRO A 175 -6.59 15.46 4.74
CA PRO A 175 -6.92 15.36 6.15
C PRO A 175 -5.68 15.53 7.03
N VAL A 176 -5.86 16.15 8.19
CA VAL A 176 -4.78 16.32 9.17
C VAL A 176 -4.50 14.99 9.85
N ARG A 177 -3.26 14.51 9.75
CA ARG A 177 -2.78 13.39 10.55
C ARG A 177 -2.45 13.89 11.96
N ARG A 178 -3.08 13.30 12.98
CA ARG A 178 -2.78 13.57 14.39
C ARG A 178 -2.14 12.35 15.03
N GLY A 179 -0.87 12.46 15.38
CA GLY A 179 -0.12 11.42 16.06
C GLY A 179 1.26 11.90 16.46
N LYS A 180 2.03 11.00 17.07
CA LYS A 180 3.42 11.19 17.44
C LYS A 180 4.24 10.00 16.95
N LEU A 181 5.56 10.14 16.83
CA LEU A 181 6.41 9.02 16.42
C LEU A 181 6.39 7.93 17.50
N LEU A 182 6.59 6.68 17.10
CA LEU A 182 6.70 5.57 18.05
C LEU A 182 7.82 5.79 19.07
N THR A 183 8.91 6.45 18.67
CA THR A 183 10.03 6.82 19.55
C THR A 183 9.69 7.92 20.57
N GLU A 184 8.57 8.63 20.39
CA GLU A 184 8.09 9.69 21.28
C GLU A 184 7.05 9.16 22.30
N MET A 185 6.76 7.86 22.27
CA MET A 185 5.97 7.23 23.30
C MET A 185 6.72 7.13 24.62
N GLN A 186 5.97 7.06 25.72
CA GLN A 186 6.49 6.78 27.05
C GLN A 186 6.14 5.34 27.45
N ALA A 187 6.98 4.72 28.27
CA ALA A 187 6.70 3.40 28.81
C ALA A 187 5.34 3.39 29.54
N GLY A 188 4.53 2.37 29.27
CA GLY A 188 3.16 2.22 29.77
C GLY A 188 2.07 2.87 28.91
N GLU A 189 2.42 3.72 27.95
CA GLU A 189 1.42 4.32 27.05
C GLU A 189 0.81 3.27 26.09
N PHE A 190 -0.47 3.50 25.78
CA PHE A 190 -1.22 2.73 24.79
C PHE A 190 -1.51 3.61 23.58
N ALA A 191 -1.32 3.04 22.40
CA ALA A 191 -1.55 3.74 21.15
C ALA A 191 -2.00 2.78 20.06
N ASN A 192 -2.53 3.32 18.98
CA ASN A 192 -2.68 2.59 17.73
C ASN A 192 -1.67 3.10 16.72
N ILE A 193 -1.04 2.20 15.97
CA ILE A 193 -0.30 2.58 14.77
C ILE A 193 -1.30 3.28 13.84
N ILE A 194 -1.01 4.50 13.41
CA ILE A 194 -1.85 5.23 12.45
C ILE A 194 -1.15 5.40 11.10
N HIS A 195 0.17 5.28 11.08
CA HIS A 195 0.98 5.36 9.87
C HIS A 195 2.20 4.47 9.97
N ILE A 196 2.58 3.88 8.84
CA ILE A 196 3.90 3.28 8.60
C ILE A 196 4.41 3.86 7.28
N GLU A 197 5.57 4.51 7.29
CA GLU A 197 6.21 5.00 6.06
C GLU A 197 6.54 3.82 5.13
N ASP A 198 6.22 3.96 3.85
CA ASP A 198 6.47 3.00 2.77
C ASP A 198 7.90 3.09 2.23
N GLU A 199 8.56 4.24 2.39
CA GLU A 199 9.95 4.47 1.97
C GLU A 199 10.89 4.79 3.16
N PRO A 200 12.12 4.22 3.19
CA PRO A 200 12.68 3.32 2.19
C PRO A 200 12.10 1.90 2.27
N TYR A 201 11.83 1.27 1.11
CA TYR A 201 11.21 -0.06 1.01
C TYR A 201 11.85 -1.15 1.88
N ALA A 202 13.17 -1.11 2.08
CA ALA A 202 13.88 -2.06 2.94
C ALA A 202 13.46 -1.96 4.42
N ILE A 203 13.23 -0.74 4.92
CA ILE A 203 12.74 -0.53 6.28
C ILE A 203 11.27 -0.93 6.37
N TYR A 204 10.44 -0.53 5.40
CA TYR A 204 9.03 -0.91 5.35
C TYR A 204 8.85 -2.44 5.37
N SER A 205 9.58 -3.16 4.51
CA SER A 205 9.55 -4.62 4.44
C SER A 205 9.89 -5.29 5.77
N GLN A 206 10.83 -4.73 6.53
CA GLN A 206 11.19 -5.24 7.86
C GLN A 206 10.04 -5.02 8.86
N ILE A 207 9.39 -3.86 8.85
CA ILE A 207 8.25 -3.56 9.73
C ILE A 207 7.09 -4.54 9.46
N ILE A 208 6.79 -4.82 8.19
CA ILE A 208 5.76 -5.78 7.80
C ILE A 208 6.14 -7.21 8.20
N ALA A 209 7.42 -7.59 8.08
CA ALA A 209 7.91 -8.91 8.50
C ALA A 209 7.75 -9.16 10.02
N GLU A 210 7.81 -8.10 10.84
CA GLU A 210 7.48 -8.14 12.27
C GLU A 210 5.95 -8.22 12.53
N GLY A 211 5.13 -8.31 11.48
CA GLY A 211 3.67 -8.41 11.56
C GLY A 211 2.97 -7.11 11.93
N LEU A 212 3.67 -5.97 11.88
CA LEU A 212 3.13 -4.66 12.24
C LEU A 212 2.33 -4.07 11.06
N TYR A 213 1.20 -3.44 11.36
CA TYR A 213 0.32 -2.85 10.34
C TYR A 213 -0.46 -1.66 10.88
N ALA A 214 -0.94 -0.78 10.00
CA ALA A 214 -1.72 0.39 10.41
C ALA A 214 -3.03 0.00 11.14
N GLY A 215 -3.38 0.70 12.20
CA GLY A 215 -4.50 0.41 13.07
C GLY A 215 -4.22 -0.60 14.19
N MET A 216 -3.06 -1.28 14.17
CA MET A 216 -2.64 -2.18 15.24
C MET A 216 -2.54 -1.44 16.57
N GLN A 217 -3.03 -2.04 17.65
CA GLN A 217 -2.86 -1.52 19.00
C GLN A 217 -1.55 -1.99 19.61
N ILE A 218 -0.87 -1.08 20.28
CA ILE A 218 0.40 -1.36 20.94
C ILE A 218 0.40 -0.83 22.37
N ARG A 219 1.23 -1.45 23.21
CA ARG A 219 1.58 -0.96 24.55
C ARG A 219 3.08 -0.78 24.64
N MET A 220 3.53 0.44 24.89
CA MET A 220 4.95 0.73 25.02
C MET A 220 5.49 0.11 26.32
N LEU A 221 6.61 -0.62 26.25
CA LEU A 221 7.29 -1.19 27.42
C LEU A 221 8.54 -0.38 27.79
N LEU A 222 9.34 -0.04 26.80
CA LEU A 222 10.62 0.62 27.00
C LEU A 222 11.01 1.44 25.77
N VAL A 223 11.48 2.66 26.01
CA VAL A 223 12.10 3.51 24.99
C VAL A 223 13.52 3.84 25.44
N THR A 224 14.52 3.41 24.67
CA THR A 224 15.91 3.84 24.83
C THR A 224 16.50 4.32 23.51
N ASP A 225 17.69 4.91 23.58
CA ASP A 225 18.54 5.33 22.45
C ASP A 225 19.00 4.16 21.55
N LYS A 226 18.90 2.92 22.02
CA LYS A 226 19.35 1.72 21.31
C LYS A 226 18.23 0.82 20.84
N ARG A 227 17.10 0.79 21.56
CA ARG A 227 15.97 -0.09 21.25
C ARG A 227 14.65 0.46 21.79
N ILE A 228 13.59 0.16 21.06
CA ILE A 228 12.21 0.40 21.44
C ILE A 228 11.57 -0.98 21.66
N LYS A 229 10.99 -1.21 22.83
CA LYS A 229 10.25 -2.44 23.14
C LYS A 229 8.80 -2.12 23.40
N PHE A 230 7.91 -2.86 22.76
CA PHE A 230 6.47 -2.69 22.94
C PHE A 230 5.76 -4.02 22.72
N ILE A 231 4.55 -4.13 23.22
CA ILE A 231 3.67 -5.26 22.94
C ILE A 231 2.80 -4.92 21.75
N ALA A 232 2.76 -5.80 20.76
CA ALA A 232 1.86 -5.76 19.60
C ALA A 232 1.22 -7.14 19.44
N ASN A 233 -0.10 -7.21 19.26
CA ASN A 233 -0.85 -8.48 19.22
C ASN A 233 -0.53 -9.46 20.37
N GLY A 234 -0.09 -8.97 21.54
CA GLY A 234 0.22 -9.81 22.70
C GLY A 234 1.64 -10.37 22.71
N GLU A 235 2.43 -10.11 21.66
CA GLU A 235 3.83 -10.50 21.56
C GLU A 235 4.74 -9.28 21.83
N GLU A 236 5.94 -9.53 22.38
CA GLU A 236 6.95 -8.48 22.56
C GLU A 236 7.69 -8.25 21.24
N CYS A 237 7.58 -7.03 20.71
CA CYS A 237 8.33 -6.58 19.55
C CYS A 237 9.48 -5.67 20.00
N VAL A 238 10.62 -5.79 19.30
CA VAL A 238 11.81 -4.98 19.57
C VAL A 238 12.29 -4.36 18.26
N LEU A 239 12.27 -3.04 18.18
CA LEU A 239 12.76 -2.29 17.02
C LEU A 239 13.95 -1.41 17.40
N SER A 240 14.83 -1.15 16.43
CA SER A 240 15.81 -0.07 16.57
C SER A 240 15.11 1.30 16.47
N PRO A 241 15.65 2.37 17.08
CA PRO A 241 15.07 3.71 16.92
C PRO A 241 15.02 4.19 15.47
N LEU A 242 15.94 3.73 14.60
CA LEU A 242 15.93 4.06 13.18
C LEU A 242 14.68 3.50 12.49
N ILE A 243 14.33 2.24 12.75
CA ILE A 243 13.13 1.62 12.18
C ILE A 243 11.88 2.23 12.80
N ALA A 244 11.87 2.38 14.13
CA ALA A 244 10.71 2.91 14.87
C ALA A 244 10.32 4.34 14.47
N LYS A 245 11.24 5.17 13.96
CA LYS A 245 10.93 6.51 13.44
C LYS A 245 9.98 6.50 12.23
N ASN A 246 9.85 5.38 11.53
CA ASN A 246 8.96 5.22 10.39
C ASN A 246 7.54 4.81 10.80
N ILE A 247 7.25 4.76 12.11
CA ILE A 247 5.94 4.39 12.65
C ILE A 247 5.36 5.58 13.40
N THR A 248 4.20 6.06 12.97
CA THR A 248 3.43 7.08 13.70
C THR A 248 2.29 6.41 14.44
N VAL A 249 2.06 6.86 15.67
CA VAL A 249 1.03 6.33 16.55
C VAL A 249 0.04 7.41 16.97
N GLY A 250 -1.23 7.04 17.07
CA GLY A 250 -2.29 7.84 17.67
C GLY A 250 -2.53 7.38 19.11
N ILE A 251 -2.60 8.32 20.05
CA ILE A 251 -2.89 7.96 21.45
C ILE A 251 -4.35 7.50 21.54
N VAL A 252 -4.55 6.29 22.04
CA VAL A 252 -5.90 5.76 22.30
C VAL A 252 -6.20 6.02 23.77
N LYS A 253 -7.24 6.81 24.05
CA LYS A 253 -7.86 6.79 25.38
C LYS A 253 -8.53 5.42 25.53
N LEU A 254 -7.92 4.54 26.33
CA LEU A 254 -8.46 3.21 26.61
C LEU A 254 -9.88 3.33 27.15
N GLU A 255 -10.88 2.92 26.37
CA GLU A 255 -12.25 2.78 26.87
C GLU A 255 -12.45 1.46 27.64
N LYS A 256 -11.54 0.48 27.50
CA LYS A 256 -11.45 -0.73 28.35
C LYS A 256 -10.18 -1.52 28.02
N GLN A 257 -9.38 -1.85 29.03
CA GLN A 257 -8.32 -2.87 28.89
C GLN A 257 -8.98 -4.25 28.87
N ILE A 258 -8.70 -5.07 27.86
CA ILE A 258 -8.95 -6.51 27.93
C ILE A 258 -7.81 -7.08 28.78
N GLY A 259 -8.06 -7.27 30.07
CA GLY A 259 -7.10 -7.83 31.03
C GLY A 259 -6.95 -9.36 30.95
N GLU A 260 -7.47 -10.00 29.90
CA GLU A 260 -7.55 -11.45 29.79
C GLU A 260 -6.55 -11.99 28.74
N ASN A 261 -5.92 -13.12 29.06
CA ASN A 261 -5.05 -13.85 28.14
C ASN A 261 -5.84 -14.26 26.88
N PHE A 262 -5.35 -13.86 25.70
CA PHE A 262 -5.92 -14.24 24.41
C PHE A 262 -4.96 -15.13 23.62
N LYS A 263 -5.51 -15.90 22.69
CA LYS A 263 -4.77 -16.72 21.73
C LYS A 263 -5.27 -16.46 20.31
N THR A 264 -4.52 -16.87 19.30
CA THR A 264 -5.00 -16.87 17.91
C THR A 264 -5.90 -18.09 17.66
N LEU A 265 -6.81 -17.99 16.70
CA LEU A 265 -7.68 -19.10 16.32
C LEU A 265 -6.89 -20.27 15.71
N SER A 266 -5.74 -19.99 15.09
CA SER A 266 -4.81 -21.00 14.57
C SER A 266 -4.18 -21.89 15.65
N SER A 267 -4.22 -21.45 16.92
CA SER A 267 -3.65 -22.20 18.04
C SER A 267 -4.59 -23.28 18.60
N LEU A 268 -5.86 -23.31 18.20
CA LEU A 268 -6.80 -24.36 18.62
C LEU A 268 -6.44 -25.68 17.96
N LYS A 269 -6.38 -26.74 18.77
CA LYS A 269 -6.30 -28.12 18.27
C LYS A 269 -7.69 -28.62 17.90
N VAL A 270 -7.74 -29.62 17.02
CA VAL A 270 -9.00 -30.28 16.66
C VAL A 270 -9.72 -30.79 17.92
N GLY A 271 -11.00 -30.43 18.07
CA GLY A 271 -11.83 -30.67 19.25
C GLY A 271 -11.82 -29.56 20.30
N GLU A 272 -10.89 -28.60 20.22
CA GLU A 272 -10.84 -27.48 21.16
C GLU A 272 -11.81 -26.35 20.75
N LYS A 273 -12.33 -25.67 21.77
CA LYS A 273 -13.30 -24.58 21.65
C LYS A 273 -12.70 -23.27 22.15
N GLY A 274 -13.05 -22.18 21.47
CA GLY A 274 -12.72 -20.83 21.87
C GLY A 274 -13.92 -19.89 21.73
N THR A 275 -13.86 -18.75 22.39
CA THR A 275 -14.81 -17.64 22.16
C THR A 275 -14.09 -16.50 21.46
N ILE A 276 -14.62 -16.03 20.35
CA ILE A 276 -13.99 -14.95 19.57
C ILE A 276 -13.98 -13.67 20.42
N LEU A 277 -12.79 -13.09 20.61
CA LEU A 277 -12.58 -11.78 21.22
C LEU A 277 -12.60 -10.67 20.17
N GLY A 278 -12.02 -10.94 19.00
CA GLY A 278 -11.93 -9.94 17.94
C GLY A 278 -11.25 -10.45 16.68
N ILE A 279 -11.36 -9.65 15.63
CA ILE A 279 -10.63 -9.83 14.37
C ILE A 279 -9.60 -8.71 14.29
N ALA A 280 -8.35 -9.06 13.99
CA ALA A 280 -7.27 -8.11 13.76
C ALA A 280 -7.66 -7.09 12.69
N LYS A 281 -7.30 -5.82 12.89
CA LYS A 281 -7.64 -4.75 11.95
C LYS A 281 -6.87 -4.83 10.62
N SER A 282 -5.91 -5.74 10.48
CA SER A 282 -5.24 -6.07 9.21
C SER A 282 -6.11 -6.89 8.28
N LEU A 283 -7.04 -7.70 8.80
CA LEU A 283 -8.12 -8.26 7.99
C LEU A 283 -9.11 -7.13 7.72
N ARG A 284 -9.09 -6.60 6.50
CA ARG A 284 -9.89 -5.44 6.06
C ARG A 284 -10.86 -5.83 4.94
N GLY A 285 -11.68 -4.86 4.55
CA GLY A 285 -12.56 -4.92 3.38
C GLY A 285 -13.37 -6.22 3.24
N GLN A 286 -13.30 -6.83 2.06
CA GLN A 286 -14.09 -8.03 1.72
C GLN A 286 -13.76 -9.22 2.64
N GLN A 287 -12.49 -9.40 2.99
CA GLN A 287 -12.08 -10.51 3.85
C GLN A 287 -12.74 -10.40 5.23
N ARG A 288 -12.72 -9.20 5.83
CA ARG A 288 -13.36 -8.95 7.13
C ARG A 288 -14.87 -9.12 7.07
N ARG A 289 -15.53 -8.54 6.05
CA ARG A 289 -16.98 -8.66 5.85
C ARG A 289 -17.38 -10.13 5.76
N ARG A 290 -16.67 -10.91 4.93
CA ARG A 290 -16.93 -12.35 4.76
C ARG A 290 -16.77 -13.13 6.06
N LEU A 291 -15.72 -12.88 6.85
CA LEU A 291 -15.56 -13.53 8.15
C LEU A 291 -16.72 -13.19 9.10
N MET A 292 -17.15 -11.93 9.14
CA MET A 292 -18.30 -11.51 9.94
C MET A 292 -19.62 -12.15 9.46
N ASP A 293 -19.84 -12.23 8.15
CA ASP A 293 -21.01 -12.88 7.55
C ASP A 293 -21.05 -14.38 7.86
N LEU A 294 -19.88 -15.02 7.99
CA LEU A 294 -19.70 -16.40 8.43
C LEU A 294 -19.88 -16.59 9.96
N GLY A 295 -20.21 -15.53 10.69
CA GLY A 295 -20.48 -15.56 12.13
C GLY A 295 -19.25 -15.34 13.01
N ILE A 296 -18.09 -15.03 12.43
CA ILE A 296 -16.85 -14.76 13.17
C ILE A 296 -16.93 -13.32 13.69
N VAL A 297 -17.56 -13.16 14.85
CA VAL A 297 -17.76 -11.88 15.52
C VAL A 297 -17.48 -12.04 17.02
N PRO A 298 -17.05 -10.96 17.72
CA PRO A 298 -16.83 -11.01 19.16
C PRO A 298 -18.00 -11.62 19.93
N GLY A 299 -17.70 -12.54 20.85
CA GLY A 299 -18.67 -13.28 21.66
C GLY A 299 -19.17 -14.59 21.03
N THR A 300 -18.87 -14.88 19.77
CA THR A 300 -19.28 -16.16 19.15
C THR A 300 -18.35 -17.31 19.57
N LYS A 301 -18.93 -18.45 19.96
CA LYS A 301 -18.20 -19.72 20.20
C LYS A 301 -17.78 -20.35 18.86
N ILE A 302 -16.55 -20.83 18.80
CA ILE A 302 -15.94 -21.48 17.63
C ILE A 302 -15.20 -22.74 18.07
N GLU A 303 -15.28 -23.79 17.27
CA GLU A 303 -14.65 -25.10 17.53
C GLU A 303 -13.82 -25.52 16.31
N ALA A 304 -12.59 -25.98 16.52
CA ALA A 304 -11.79 -26.57 15.45
C ALA A 304 -12.26 -28.02 15.22
N GLU A 305 -12.78 -28.34 14.03
CA GLU A 305 -13.47 -29.62 13.79
C GLU A 305 -12.62 -30.59 12.97
N LEU A 306 -12.01 -30.13 11.88
CA LEU A 306 -11.25 -30.99 10.98
C LEU A 306 -10.00 -30.25 10.48
N GLU A 307 -8.89 -30.96 10.44
CA GLU A 307 -7.67 -30.51 9.77
C GLU A 307 -7.61 -31.14 8.36
N SER A 308 -7.30 -30.33 7.35
CA SER A 308 -7.04 -30.85 6.00
C SER A 308 -5.85 -31.80 6.00
N LEU A 309 -5.78 -32.72 5.04
CA LEU A 309 -4.62 -33.61 4.84
C LEU A 309 -3.28 -32.85 4.70
N THR A 310 -3.34 -31.57 4.32
CA THR A 310 -2.21 -30.65 4.15
C THR A 310 -2.04 -29.66 5.31
N SER A 311 -2.73 -29.83 6.44
CA SER A 311 -2.75 -28.93 7.61
C SER A 311 -3.28 -27.50 7.38
N ASP A 312 -3.60 -27.12 6.14
CA ASP A 312 -4.23 -25.86 5.78
C ASP A 312 -5.13 -26.08 4.54
N PRO A 313 -6.40 -25.62 4.51
CA PRO A 313 -7.14 -24.93 5.58
C PRO A 313 -7.64 -25.84 6.70
N ILE A 314 -7.98 -25.25 7.85
CA ILE A 314 -8.64 -25.92 8.98
C ILE A 314 -10.14 -25.57 8.95
N ALA A 315 -10.99 -26.57 9.20
CA ALA A 315 -12.43 -26.40 9.28
C ALA A 315 -12.86 -26.06 10.71
N TYR A 316 -13.61 -24.96 10.85
CA TYR A 316 -14.13 -24.49 12.13
C TYR A 316 -15.65 -24.49 12.12
N ARG A 317 -16.25 -24.97 13.21
CA ARG A 317 -17.69 -24.89 13.44
C ARG A 317 -18.04 -23.58 14.12
N VAL A 318 -18.90 -22.79 13.47
CA VAL A 318 -19.36 -21.48 13.93
C VAL A 318 -20.87 -21.40 13.72
N ARG A 319 -21.64 -21.13 14.78
CA ARG A 319 -23.12 -21.00 14.72
C ARG A 319 -23.83 -22.13 13.96
N GLY A 320 -23.33 -23.36 14.09
CA GLY A 320 -23.93 -24.54 13.44
C GLY A 320 -23.55 -24.75 11.97
N THR A 321 -22.67 -23.91 11.41
CA THR A 321 -22.10 -24.07 10.05
C THR A 321 -20.61 -24.38 10.15
N ILE A 322 -20.09 -25.13 9.18
CA ILE A 322 -18.66 -25.44 9.06
C ILE A 322 -18.03 -24.48 8.04
N VAL A 323 -16.93 -23.84 8.44
CA VAL A 323 -16.21 -22.86 7.65
C VAL A 323 -14.74 -23.26 7.56
N ALA A 324 -14.23 -23.46 6.35
CA ALA A 324 -12.80 -23.66 6.14
C ALA A 324 -12.07 -22.32 6.12
N LEU A 325 -11.10 -22.14 7.02
CA LEU A 325 -10.28 -20.93 7.12
C LEU A 325 -8.81 -21.29 6.97
N ARG A 326 -8.09 -20.45 6.22
CA ARG A 326 -6.64 -20.61 6.08
C ARG A 326 -5.89 -20.11 7.30
N LYS A 327 -4.71 -20.66 7.56
CA LYS A 327 -3.84 -20.27 8.67
C LYS A 327 -3.58 -18.76 8.73
N GLN A 328 -3.31 -18.14 7.57
CA GLN A 328 -3.10 -16.68 7.45
C GLN A 328 -4.30 -15.86 7.96
N GLN A 329 -5.53 -16.40 7.85
CA GLN A 329 -6.74 -15.75 8.37
C GLN A 329 -6.92 -16.02 9.87
N THR A 330 -6.65 -17.25 10.32
CA THR A 330 -6.88 -17.67 11.71
C THR A 330 -5.81 -17.13 12.68
N ASP A 331 -4.60 -16.83 12.20
CA ASP A 331 -3.56 -16.08 12.95
C ASP A 331 -4.02 -14.65 13.28
N ARG A 332 -4.96 -14.11 12.52
CA ARG A 332 -5.50 -12.75 12.64
C ARG A 332 -6.87 -12.71 13.34
N ILE A 333 -7.32 -13.83 13.93
CA ILE A 333 -8.55 -13.92 14.72
C ILE A 333 -8.17 -14.27 16.16
N PHE A 334 -8.61 -13.46 17.13
CA PHE A 334 -8.29 -13.64 18.54
C PHE A 334 -9.43 -14.31 19.29
N ILE A 335 -9.09 -15.26 20.16
CA ILE A 335 -10.03 -16.03 20.98
C ILE A 335 -9.64 -16.01 22.46
N LYS A 336 -10.65 -16.13 23.31
CA LYS A 336 -10.54 -16.53 24.71
C LYS A 336 -10.65 -18.05 24.79
N ASN A 337 -9.75 -18.68 25.53
CA ASN A 337 -9.85 -20.12 25.77
C ASN A 337 -11.08 -20.39 26.63
N SER A 338 -12.00 -21.24 26.17
CA SER A 338 -12.99 -21.85 27.07
C SER A 338 -12.30 -22.99 27.79
N GLU A 339 -12.28 -22.95 29.13
CA GLU A 339 -11.87 -24.10 29.93
C GLU A 339 -12.64 -25.33 29.46
N VAL A 340 -11.93 -26.45 29.32
CA VAL A 340 -12.49 -27.76 29.05
C VAL A 340 -13.48 -28.05 30.18
N GLU A 341 -14.78 -28.00 29.90
CA GLU A 341 -15.76 -28.64 30.79
C GLU A 341 -15.43 -30.13 30.78
N ASN A 342 -14.84 -30.60 31.89
CA ASN A 342 -14.53 -32.01 32.17
C ASN A 342 -15.76 -32.90 32.06
#